data_AF-A0A6L5F4J6-F1
#
_entry.id   AF-A0A6L5F4J6-F1
#
_cell.length_a   1.000
_cell.length_b   1.000
_cell.length_c   1.000
_cell.angle_alpha   90.00
_cell.angle_beta   90.00
_cell.angle_gamma   90.00
#
_symmetry.space_group_name_H-M   'P 1'
#
loop_
_entity.id
_entity.type
_entity.pdbx_description
1 polymer ?
#
loop_
_entity_poly.entity_id
_entity_poly.type
_entity_poly.pdbx_seq_one_letter_code
_entity_poly.pdbx_strand_id
1 'polypeptide(L)'
;MMESLAATVWVFAALLVVTGVLKIVRPTEVERALRSVDVPAAHGSGRVLGAAEVVVGVAVFLIDGPLPAVALTLLYLGFGVFVVVALRSGGVVRSCGCVGKADTPPNPLHVILNVLGVVSGGAAVSVGSVIWESGPVLESAVAIAMIGIAIWLAYSIVALPISWKA
;
A
#
# COMPACT_ATOMS: atom_id res chain seq x y z
N MET A 1 -20.24 -11.95 7.03
CA MET A 1 -19.33 -12.03 5.87
C MET A 1 -19.17 -10.68 5.17
N MET A 2 -20.24 -9.91 4.96
CA MET A 2 -20.15 -8.62 4.26
C MET A 2 -19.45 -7.53 5.11
N GLU A 3 -19.70 -7.47 6.42
CA GLU A 3 -19.04 -6.52 7.33
C GLU A 3 -17.52 -6.70 7.39
N SER A 4 -17.06 -7.95 7.47
CA SER A 4 -15.62 -8.28 7.45
C SER A 4 -14.95 -7.88 6.13
N LEU A 5 -15.69 -7.94 5.02
CA LEU A 5 -15.17 -7.52 3.71
C LEU A 5 -14.96 -6.01 3.68
N ALA A 6 -15.96 -5.21 4.06
CA ALA A 6 -15.86 -3.75 4.12
C ALA A 6 -14.69 -3.29 5.01
N ALA A 7 -14.56 -3.89 6.19
CA ALA A 7 -13.45 -3.61 7.10
C ALA A 7 -12.08 -3.86 6.44
N THR A 8 -11.90 -4.98 5.74
CA THR A 8 -10.62 -5.25 5.06
C THR A 8 -10.33 -4.24 3.94
N VAL A 9 -11.34 -3.86 3.15
CA VAL A 9 -11.19 -2.89 2.06
C VAL A 9 -10.77 -1.52 2.61
N TRP A 10 -11.40 -1.08 3.71
CA TRP A 10 -11.08 0.19 4.36
C TRP A 10 -9.66 0.23 4.94
N VAL A 11 -9.18 -0.90 5.45
CA VAL A 11 -7.79 -1.01 5.92
C VAL A 11 -6.80 -0.80 4.78
N PHE A 12 -7.03 -1.46 3.64
CA PHE A 12 -6.20 -1.28 2.46
C PHE A 12 -6.34 0.14 1.86
N ALA A 13 -7.52 0.73 1.88
CA ALA A 13 -7.70 2.12 1.48
C ALA A 13 -6.93 3.09 2.40
N ALA A 14 -6.97 2.90 3.71
CA ALA A 14 -6.20 3.69 4.67
C ALA A 14 -4.68 3.53 4.45
N LEU A 15 -4.22 2.31 4.19
CA LEU A 15 -2.83 2.05 3.83
C LEU A 15 -2.42 2.81 2.56
N LEU A 16 -3.25 2.83 1.50
CA LEU A 16 -2.98 3.63 0.29
C LEU A 16 -2.85 5.13 0.60
N VAL A 17 -3.72 5.68 1.46
CA VAL A 17 -3.62 7.09 1.85
C VAL A 17 -2.29 7.35 2.56
N VAL A 18 -1.94 6.53 3.56
CA VAL A 18 -0.70 6.69 4.33
C VAL A 18 0.53 6.53 3.43
N THR A 19 0.61 5.47 2.62
CA THR A 19 1.74 5.26 1.72
C THR A 19 1.80 6.32 0.63
N GLY A 20 0.66 6.75 0.10
CA GLY A 20 0.57 7.79 -0.91
C GLY A 20 1.10 9.13 -0.41
N VAL A 21 0.72 9.55 0.81
CA VAL A 21 1.27 10.75 1.47
C VAL A 21 2.79 10.62 1.64
N LEU A 22 3.29 9.47 2.07
CA LEU A 22 4.73 9.25 2.20
C LEU A 22 5.46 9.36 0.85
N LYS A 23 4.85 8.90 -0.25
CA LYS A 23 5.40 9.02 -1.61
C LYS A 23 5.38 10.45 -2.14
N ILE A 24 4.38 11.25 -1.76
CA ILE A 24 4.34 12.69 -2.08
C ILE A 24 5.44 13.45 -1.34
N VAL A 25 5.65 13.13 -0.05
CA VAL A 25 6.66 13.77 0.81
C VAL A 25 8.08 13.32 0.45
N ARG A 26 8.27 12.05 0.07
CA ARG A 26 9.57 11.45 -0.26
C ARG A 26 9.58 10.78 -1.65
N PRO A 27 9.39 11.55 -2.74
CA PRO A 27 9.20 10.98 -4.07
C PRO A 27 10.46 10.34 -4.65
N THR A 28 11.65 10.80 -4.24
CA THR A 28 12.94 10.31 -4.75
C THR A 28 13.18 8.84 -4.41
N GLU A 29 12.65 8.34 -3.29
CA GLU A 29 12.79 6.94 -2.90
C GLU A 29 12.04 6.01 -3.86
N VAL A 30 10.83 6.41 -4.26
CA VAL A 30 10.03 5.68 -5.26
C VAL A 30 10.73 5.68 -6.61
N GLU A 31 11.24 6.83 -7.04
CA GLU A 31 11.93 6.94 -8.33
C GLU A 31 13.21 6.09 -8.39
N ARG A 32 13.98 6.02 -7.29
CA ARG A 32 15.14 5.11 -7.19
C ARG A 32 14.68 3.65 -7.23
N ALA A 33 13.60 3.33 -6.52
CA ALA A 33 13.07 1.97 -6.48
C ALA A 33 12.54 1.48 -7.83
N LEU A 34 11.94 2.37 -8.62
CA LEU A 34 11.52 2.07 -9.99
C LEU A 34 12.73 1.85 -10.91
N ARG A 35 13.75 2.71 -10.82
CA ARG A 35 14.96 2.59 -11.65
C ARG A 35 15.78 1.33 -11.34
N SER A 36 15.74 0.80 -10.13
CA SER A 36 16.47 -0.44 -9.81
C SER A 36 15.90 -1.70 -10.45
N VAL A 37 14.67 -1.61 -10.98
CA VAL A 37 14.02 -2.69 -11.72
C VAL A 37 13.78 -2.29 -13.18
N ASP A 38 14.60 -1.36 -13.70
CA ASP A 38 14.58 -0.85 -15.07
C ASP A 38 13.23 -0.23 -15.50
N VAL A 39 12.39 0.18 -14.53
CA VAL A 39 11.17 0.93 -14.83
C VAL A 39 11.54 2.41 -15.02
N PRO A 40 11.20 3.02 -16.18
CA PRO A 40 11.46 4.43 -16.41
C PRO A 40 10.74 5.29 -15.35
N ALA A 41 11.51 6.07 -14.59
CA ALA A 41 10.97 7.01 -13.61
C ALA A 41 11.46 8.42 -13.91
N ALA A 42 10.54 9.26 -14.38
CA ALA A 42 10.77 10.68 -14.58
C ALA A 42 10.72 11.44 -13.24
N HIS A 43 11.23 12.67 -13.24
CA HIS A 43 11.10 13.54 -12.07
C HIS A 43 9.62 13.79 -11.75
N GLY A 44 9.22 13.49 -10.51
CA GLY A 44 7.84 13.67 -10.06
C GLY A 44 6.97 12.41 -10.19
N SER A 45 7.46 11.32 -10.78
CA SER A 45 6.72 10.04 -10.85
C SER A 45 6.28 9.56 -9.47
N GLY A 46 7.11 9.73 -8.44
CA GLY A 46 6.76 9.39 -7.06
C GLY A 46 5.59 10.22 -6.50
N ARG A 47 5.50 11.50 -6.87
CA ARG A 47 4.39 12.38 -6.45
C ARG A 47 3.10 12.03 -7.18
N VAL A 48 3.17 11.77 -8.48
CA VAL A 48 2.00 11.38 -9.29
C VAL A 48 1.41 10.07 -8.77
N LEU A 49 2.27 9.08 -8.53
CA LEU A 49 1.85 7.79 -7.97
C LEU A 49 1.26 7.95 -6.57
N GLY A 50 1.93 8.72 -5.70
CA GLY A 50 1.42 9.01 -4.36
C GLY A 50 0.09 9.74 -4.35
N ALA A 51 -0.12 10.71 -5.26
CA ALA A 51 -1.38 11.41 -5.41
C ALA A 51 -2.50 10.46 -5.89
N ALA A 52 -2.21 9.57 -6.84
CA ALA A 52 -3.15 8.55 -7.29
C ALA A 52 -3.56 7.62 -6.13
N GLU A 53 -2.62 7.19 -5.29
CA GLU A 53 -2.91 6.37 -4.11
C GLU A 53 -3.81 7.09 -3.11
N VAL A 54 -3.53 8.37 -2.80
CA VAL A 54 -4.36 9.17 -1.90
C VAL A 54 -5.76 9.34 -2.47
N VAL A 55 -5.88 9.68 -3.76
CA VAL A 55 -7.18 9.86 -4.41
C VAL A 55 -7.99 8.57 -4.38
N VAL A 56 -7.39 7.43 -4.71
CA VAL A 56 -8.08 6.13 -4.69
C VAL A 56 -8.45 5.72 -3.26
N GLY A 57 -7.53 5.85 -2.31
CA GLY A 57 -7.79 5.52 -0.91
C GLY A 57 -8.90 6.37 -0.29
N VAL A 58 -8.92 7.67 -0.58
CA VAL A 58 -10.01 8.58 -0.15
C VAL A 58 -11.32 8.27 -0.87
N ALA A 59 -11.30 7.97 -2.16
CA ALA A 59 -12.49 7.65 -2.94
C ALA A 59 -13.24 6.43 -2.38
N VAL A 60 -12.53 5.42 -1.86
CA VAL A 60 -13.16 4.25 -1.21
C VAL A 60 -14.02 4.62 0.00
N PHE A 61 -13.68 5.69 0.72
CA PHE A 61 -14.46 6.16 1.87
C PHE A 61 -15.63 7.08 1.50
N LEU A 62 -15.58 7.72 0.32
CA LEU A 62 -16.50 8.79 -0.05
C LEU A 62 -17.48 8.40 -1.17
N ILE A 63 -17.11 7.44 -2.00
CA ILE A 63 -17.84 7.08 -3.22
C ILE A 63 -18.19 5.60 -3.13
N ASP A 64 -19.48 5.29 -3.06
CA ASP A 64 -19.94 3.90 -3.16
C ASP A 64 -19.95 3.45 -4.63
N GLY A 65 -19.73 2.15 -4.82
CA GLY A 65 -19.73 1.51 -6.13
C GLY A 65 -18.45 0.75 -6.48
N PRO A 66 -18.42 0.09 -7.64
CA PRO A 66 -17.31 -0.79 -8.03
C PRO A 66 -16.05 -0.02 -8.45
N LEU A 67 -16.16 1.24 -8.85
CA LEU A 67 -15.05 1.98 -9.45
C LEU A 67 -13.87 2.19 -8.47
N PRO A 68 -14.08 2.67 -7.23
CA PRO A 68 -12.99 2.75 -6.24
C PRO A 68 -12.38 1.38 -5.90
N ALA A 69 -13.19 0.32 -5.85
CA ALA A 69 -12.71 -1.05 -5.62
C ALA A 69 -11.80 -1.56 -6.75
N VAL A 70 -12.18 -1.33 -8.01
CA VAL A 70 -11.34 -1.66 -9.18
C VAL A 70 -10.01 -0.91 -9.12
N ALA A 71 -10.04 0.39 -8.86
CA ALA A 71 -8.83 1.20 -8.77
C ALA A 71 -7.90 0.73 -7.64
N LEU A 72 -8.45 0.44 -6.45
CA LEU A 72 -7.70 -0.13 -5.33
C LEU A 72 -7.05 -1.47 -5.72
N THR A 73 -7.82 -2.35 -6.37
CA THR A 73 -7.36 -3.68 -6.80
C THR A 73 -6.18 -3.56 -7.76
N LEU A 74 -6.27 -2.66 -8.75
CA LEU A 74 -5.22 -2.43 -9.74
C LEU A 74 -3.95 -1.86 -9.09
N LEU A 75 -4.07 -0.96 -8.12
CA LEU A 75 -2.92 -0.43 -7.40
C LEU A 75 -2.20 -1.53 -6.61
N TYR A 76 -2.94 -2.32 -5.82
CA TYR A 76 -2.35 -3.43 -5.06
C TYR A 76 -1.76 -4.52 -5.97
N LEU A 77 -2.39 -4.80 -7.12
CA LEU A 77 -1.83 -5.69 -8.12
C LEU A 77 -0.51 -5.16 -8.68
N GLY A 78 -0.48 -3.87 -9.06
CA GLY A 78 0.73 -3.20 -9.56
C GLY A 78 1.87 -3.23 -8.54
N PHE A 79 1.59 -2.96 -7.26
CA PHE A 79 2.57 -3.07 -6.19
C PHE A 79 3.04 -4.51 -5.97
N GLY A 80 2.14 -5.48 -6.00
CA GLY A 80 2.50 -6.89 -5.91
C GLY A 80 3.45 -7.33 -7.03
N VAL A 81 3.13 -6.95 -8.27
CA VAL A 81 3.99 -7.20 -9.44
C VAL A 81 5.35 -6.53 -9.25
N PHE A 82 5.38 -5.27 -8.85
CA PHE A 82 6.63 -4.54 -8.60
C PHE A 82 7.50 -5.25 -7.55
N VAL A 83 6.93 -5.67 -6.41
CA VAL A 83 7.68 -6.36 -5.35
C VAL A 83 8.22 -7.71 -5.85
N VAL A 84 7.43 -8.47 -6.60
CA VAL A 84 7.88 -9.75 -7.18
C VAL A 84 9.04 -9.54 -8.16
N VAL A 85 8.96 -8.52 -9.02
CA VAL A 85 10.05 -8.17 -9.93
C VAL A 85 11.29 -7.76 -9.14
N ALA A 86 11.15 -6.88 -8.15
CA ALA A 86 12.26 -6.44 -7.31
C ALA A 86 12.93 -7.60 -6.56
N LEU A 87 12.16 -8.56 -6.02
CA LEU A 87 12.69 -9.77 -5.39
C LEU A 87 13.48 -10.65 -6.37
N ARG A 88 12.98 -10.78 -7.61
CA ARG A 88 13.65 -11.56 -8.66
C ARG A 88 14.93 -10.89 -9.20
N SER A 89 14.99 -9.56 -9.17
CA SER A 89 16.16 -8.78 -9.59
C SER A 89 17.25 -8.65 -8.51
N GLY A 90 17.12 -9.34 -7.37
CA GLY A 90 18.10 -9.29 -6.27
C GLY A 90 17.87 -8.14 -5.26
N GLY A 91 16.72 -7.46 -5.34
CA GLY A 91 16.32 -6.37 -4.46
C GLY A 91 16.42 -4.98 -5.12
N VAL A 92 16.05 -3.95 -4.35
CA VAL A 92 16.28 -2.54 -4.71
C VAL A 92 17.73 -2.16 -4.45
N VAL A 93 18.31 -1.38 -5.37
CA VAL A 93 19.70 -0.87 -5.26
C VAL A 93 19.85 -0.12 -3.94
N ARG A 94 20.68 -0.65 -3.03
CA ARG A 94 21.05 0.03 -1.78
C ARG A 94 21.79 1.31 -2.13
N SER A 95 21.46 2.41 -1.46
CA SER A 95 22.25 3.64 -1.58
C SER A 95 23.76 3.37 -1.40
N CYS A 96 24.61 3.97 -2.25
CA CYS A 96 26.07 3.80 -2.27
C CYS A 96 26.79 4.35 -1.00
N GLY A 97 26.07 4.61 0.09
CA GLY A 97 26.64 4.82 1.43
C GLY A 97 27.03 6.25 1.83
N CYS A 98 27.01 7.24 0.94
CA CYS A 98 27.47 8.60 1.32
C CYS A 98 26.52 9.31 2.32
N VAL A 99 25.23 8.95 2.35
CA VAL A 99 24.27 9.33 3.41
C VAL A 99 23.28 8.17 3.59
N GLY A 100 23.74 7.14 4.31
CA GLY A 100 23.08 5.83 4.45
C GLY A 100 21.65 5.89 4.98
N LYS A 101 20.68 5.97 4.07
CA LYS A 101 19.32 5.56 4.36
C LYS A 101 19.19 4.09 4.00
N ALA A 102 18.79 3.28 4.98
CA ALA A 102 18.42 1.91 4.73
C ALA A 102 17.16 1.91 3.87
N ASP A 103 17.30 1.53 2.61
CA ASP A 103 16.16 1.09 1.81
C ASP A 103 15.62 -0.17 2.50
N THR A 104 14.35 -0.16 2.91
CA THR A 104 13.71 -1.37 3.43
C THR A 104 13.71 -2.40 2.30
N PRO A 105 14.47 -3.50 2.41
CA PRO A 105 14.56 -4.46 1.33
C PRO A 105 13.18 -5.10 1.10
N PRO A 106 12.79 -5.33 -0.15
CA PRO A 106 11.54 -6.00 -0.47
C PRO A 106 11.59 -7.40 0.14
N ASN A 107 10.47 -7.83 0.69
CA ASN A 107 10.34 -9.13 1.35
C ASN A 107 9.07 -9.84 0.86
N PRO A 108 8.97 -11.17 1.02
CA PRO A 108 7.76 -11.91 0.65
C PRO A 108 6.50 -11.44 1.37
N LEU A 109 6.61 -10.86 2.57
CA LEU A 109 5.48 -10.32 3.31
C LEU A 109 4.80 -9.16 2.56
N HIS A 110 5.56 -8.32 1.86
CA HIS A 110 4.98 -7.28 0.99
C HIS A 110 4.16 -7.91 -0.14
N VAL A 111 4.58 -9.03 -0.72
CA VAL A 111 3.79 -9.73 -1.75
C VAL A 111 2.47 -10.24 -1.15
N ILE A 112 2.52 -10.87 0.02
CA ILE A 112 1.34 -11.37 0.72
C ILE A 112 0.35 -10.24 1.00
N LEU A 113 0.82 -9.12 1.56
CA LEU A 113 -0.03 -7.95 1.83
C LEU A 113 -0.67 -7.40 0.55
N ASN A 114 0.07 -7.35 -0.55
CA ASN A 114 -0.49 -6.91 -1.83
C ASN A 114 -1.54 -7.88 -2.38
N VAL A 115 -1.30 -9.19 -2.28
CA VAL A 115 -2.29 -10.21 -2.68
C VAL A 115 -3.56 -10.10 -1.85
N LEU A 116 -3.45 -9.88 -0.54
CA LEU A 116 -4.62 -9.65 0.32
C LEU A 116 -5.39 -8.40 -0.09
N GLY A 117 -4.69 -7.32 -0.47
CA GLY A 117 -5.32 -6.12 -1.03
C GLY A 117 -6.06 -6.38 -2.34
N VAL A 118 -5.47 -7.17 -3.25
CA VAL A 118 -6.11 -7.60 -4.50
C VAL A 118 -7.35 -8.44 -4.23
N VAL A 119 -7.29 -9.41 -3.32
CA VAL A 119 -8.42 -10.27 -2.98
C VAL A 119 -9.55 -9.47 -2.34
N SER A 120 -9.22 -8.57 -1.41
CA SER A 120 -10.19 -7.70 -0.74
C SER A 120 -10.89 -6.77 -1.73
N GLY A 121 -10.12 -6.07 -2.57
CA GLY A 121 -10.68 -5.22 -3.62
C GLY A 121 -11.49 -5.99 -4.66
N GLY A 122 -10.99 -7.13 -5.13
CA GLY A 122 -11.69 -7.98 -6.11
C GLY A 122 -13.01 -8.53 -5.58
N ALA A 123 -13.07 -8.89 -4.29
CA ALA A 123 -14.32 -9.28 -3.64
C ALA A 123 -15.30 -8.09 -3.50
N ALA A 124 -14.81 -6.88 -3.26
CA ALA A 124 -15.68 -5.70 -3.26
C ALA A 124 -16.22 -5.37 -4.67
N VAL A 125 -15.40 -5.57 -5.72
CA VAL A 125 -15.83 -5.43 -7.12
C VAL A 125 -16.96 -6.40 -7.44
N SER A 126 -16.87 -7.67 -6.99
CA SER A 126 -17.92 -8.66 -7.28
C SER A 126 -19.23 -8.38 -6.56
N VAL A 127 -19.19 -7.70 -5.40
CA VAL A 127 -20.38 -7.26 -4.67
C VAL A 127 -20.93 -5.93 -5.19
N GLY A 128 -20.08 -5.09 -5.78
CA GLY A 128 -20.47 -3.82 -6.40
C GLY A 128 -20.59 -2.63 -5.44
N SER A 129 -20.17 -2.78 -4.19
CA SER A 129 -20.24 -1.74 -3.15
C SER A 129 -18.99 -1.77 -2.27
N VAL A 130 -18.58 -0.59 -1.79
CA VAL A 130 -17.44 -0.36 -0.89
C VAL A 130 -17.83 0.36 0.40
N ILE A 131 -19.05 0.90 0.46
CA ILE A 131 -19.60 1.58 1.63
C ILE A 131 -20.86 0.81 2.07
N TRP A 132 -20.83 0.19 3.24
CA TRP A 132 -22.01 -0.49 3.79
C TRP A 132 -22.54 0.25 5.02
N GLU A 133 -23.86 0.25 5.20
CA GLU A 133 -24.50 0.85 6.38
C GLU A 133 -23.95 0.22 7.66
N SER A 134 -23.43 1.08 8.52
CA SER A 134 -22.48 0.71 9.55
C SER A 134 -23.14 0.94 10.93
N GLY A 135 -23.13 -0.09 11.79
CA GLY A 135 -23.76 -0.08 13.12
C GLY A 135 -22.85 0.51 14.22
N PRO A 136 -23.38 0.94 15.39
CA PRO A 136 -22.71 1.91 16.26
C PRO A 136 -21.51 1.37 17.05
N VAL A 137 -20.46 2.20 17.14
CA VAL A 137 -19.30 2.18 18.07
C VAL A 137 -18.26 1.06 17.88
N LEU A 138 -18.65 -0.19 17.63
CA LEU A 138 -17.69 -1.30 17.49
C LEU A 138 -16.84 -1.15 16.22
N GLU A 139 -17.41 -0.61 15.15
CA GLU A 139 -16.70 -0.33 13.89
C GLU A 139 -15.68 0.78 14.01
N SER A 140 -15.97 1.84 14.78
CA SER A 140 -15.03 2.92 15.03
C SER A 140 -13.83 2.42 15.85
N ALA A 141 -14.06 1.52 16.82
CA ALA A 141 -13.02 0.90 17.62
C ALA A 141 -12.13 -0.06 16.78
N VAL A 142 -12.73 -0.86 15.90
CA VAL A 142 -12.00 -1.73 14.97
C VAL A 142 -11.21 -0.90 13.96
N ALA A 143 -11.79 0.17 13.42
CA ALA A 143 -11.09 1.08 12.52
C ALA A 143 -9.89 1.74 13.21
N ILE A 144 -10.04 2.23 14.45
CA ILE A 144 -8.94 2.81 15.24
C ILE A 144 -7.86 1.76 15.55
N ALA A 145 -8.25 0.54 15.93
CA ALA A 145 -7.31 -0.56 16.20
C ALA A 145 -6.53 -0.94 14.93
N MET A 146 -7.20 -1.01 13.78
CA MET A 146 -6.56 -1.33 12.52
C MET A 146 -5.68 -0.19 11.99
N ILE A 147 -6.07 1.07 12.19
CA ILE A 147 -5.22 2.24 11.92
C ILE A 147 -3.99 2.21 12.83
N GLY A 148 -4.15 1.87 14.11
CA GLY A 148 -3.05 1.67 15.05
C GLY A 148 -2.10 0.55 14.62
N ILE A 149 -2.63 -0.58 14.14
CA ILE A 149 -1.83 -1.70 13.61
C ILE A 149 -1.13 -1.31 12.30
N ALA A 150 -1.79 -0.58 11.42
CA ALA A 150 -1.20 -0.08 10.18
C ALA A 150 -0.05 0.91 10.46
N ILE A 151 -0.23 1.82 11.41
CA ILE A 151 0.80 2.74 11.89
C ILE A 151 1.95 1.96 12.54
N TRP A 152 1.65 0.96 13.36
CA TRP A 152 2.66 0.10 13.99
C TRP A 152 3.45 -0.71 12.97
N LEU A 153 2.81 -1.30 11.95
CA LEU A 153 3.49 -2.04 10.89
C LEU A 153 4.34 -1.12 10.02
N ALA A 154 3.81 0.05 9.64
CA ALA A 154 4.57 1.06 8.92
C ALA A 154 5.79 1.54 9.72
N TYR A 155 5.64 1.74 11.04
CA TYR A 155 6.75 2.02 11.94
C TYR A 155 7.76 0.87 11.98
N SER A 156 7.31 -0.37 12.14
CA SER A 156 8.16 -1.57 12.21
C SER A 156 9.00 -1.78 10.94
N ILE A 157 8.44 -1.48 9.77
CA ILE A 157 9.10 -1.58 8.46
C ILE A 157 10.15 -0.47 8.27
N VAL A 158 9.93 0.70 8.88
CA VAL A 158 10.78 1.89 8.73
C VAL A 158 11.85 2.00 9.84
N ALA A 159 11.57 1.51 11.05
CA ALA A 159 12.34 1.82 12.26
C ALA A 159 13.09 0.63 12.87
N LEU A 160 12.72 -0.63 12.56
CA LEU A 160 13.43 -1.77 13.12
C LEU A 160 14.57 -2.22 12.19
N PRO A 161 15.84 -2.18 12.64
CA PRO A 161 16.91 -2.87 11.97
C PRO A 161 16.64 -4.37 12.11
N ILE A 162 15.97 -4.96 11.13
CA ILE A 162 15.80 -6.41 11.08
C ILE A 162 17.19 -6.98 10.79
N SER A 163 17.91 -7.38 11.84
CA SER A 163 19.20 -8.03 11.75
C SER A 163 19.01 -9.42 11.10
N TRP A 164 18.94 -9.46 9.78
CA TRP A 164 19.05 -10.69 9.03
C TRP A 164 20.51 -11.12 9.03
N LYS A 165 20.81 -12.18 9.79
CA LYS A 165 21.98 -13.02 9.51
C LYS A 165 21.64 -13.81 8.24
N ALA A 166 22.29 -13.46 7.14
CA ALA A 166 22.44 -14.36 6.01
C ALA A 166 23.40 -15.50 6.39
#